data_AF-A0A498EN40-F1
#
_entry.id   AF-A0A498EN40-F1
#
_cell.length_a   1.000
_cell.length_b   1.000
_cell.length_c   1.000
_cell.angle_alpha   90.00
_cell.angle_beta   90.00
_cell.angle_gamma   90.00
#
_symmetry.space_group_name_H-M   'P 1'
#
loop_
_entity.id
_entity.type
_entity.pdbx_description
1 polymer ?
#
loop_
_entity_poly.entity_id
_entity_poly.type
_entity_poly.pdbx_seq_one_letter_code
_entity_poly.pdbx_strand_id
1 'polypeptide(L)' 'MDMKVIVITGGSRGIGAATARLAAARGYAVCISYRSDRQAAEATVS' A
#
# COMPACT_ATOMS: atom_id res chain seq x y z
N MET A 1 11.20 18.42 3.55
CA MET A 1 9.75 18.15 3.59
C MET A 1 9.60 16.76 4.19
N ASP A 2 8.98 16.65 5.35
CA ASP A 2 8.80 15.35 6.02
C ASP A 2 7.68 14.56 5.33
N MET A 3 8.06 13.46 4.67
CA MET A 3 7.11 12.56 4.03
C MET A 3 6.50 11.66 5.10
N LYS A 4 5.16 11.67 5.22
CA LYS A 4 4.46 10.81 6.18
C LYS A 4 4.52 9.36 5.73
N VAL A 5 4.85 8.44 6.64
CA VAL A 5 4.92 7.00 6.37
C VAL A 5 3.65 6.31 6.90
N ILE A 6 3.15 5.32 6.16
CA ILE A 6 2.03 4.47 6.58
C ILE A 6 2.32 3.00 6.30
N VAL A 7 1.91 2.11 7.22
CA VAL A 7 2.00 0.66 7.07
C VAL A 7 0.59 0.08 7.00
N ILE A 8 0.29 -0.67 5.95
CA ILE A 8 -1.03 -1.28 5.70
C ILE A 8 -0.88 -2.79 5.63
N THR A 9 -1.53 -3.51 6.54
CA THR A 9 -1.56 -4.97 6.50
C THR A 9 -2.62 -5.48 5.53
N GLY A 10 -2.35 -6.59 4.84
CA GLY A 10 -3.26 -7.11 3.81
C GLY A 10 -3.44 -6.17 2.62
N GLY A 11 -2.43 -5.35 2.32
CA GLY A 11 -2.49 -4.30 1.30
C GLY A 11 -2.46 -4.79 -0.15
N SER A 12 -2.34 -6.10 -0.40
CA SER A 12 -2.26 -6.63 -1.77
C SER A 12 -3.60 -6.64 -2.50
N ARG A 13 -4.75 -6.60 -1.81
CA ARG A 13 -6.09 -6.75 -2.42
C ARG A 13 -7.18 -6.00 -1.65
N GLY A 14 -8.37 -5.91 -2.24
CA GLY A 14 -9.58 -5.40 -1.59
C GLY A 14 -9.41 -4.00 -0.98
N ILE A 15 -9.92 -3.82 0.24
CA ILE A 15 -9.89 -2.54 0.96
C ILE A 15 -8.45 -2.10 1.27
N GLY A 16 -7.56 -3.06 1.61
CA GLY A 16 -6.15 -2.77 1.87
C GLY A 16 -5.46 -2.14 0.67
N ALA A 17 -5.67 -2.71 -0.52
CA ALA A 17 -5.14 -2.16 -1.77
C ALA A 17 -5.73 -0.79 -2.12
N ALA A 18 -7.04 -0.60 -1.93
CA ALA A 18 -7.69 0.70 -2.15
C ALA A 18 -7.12 1.79 -1.21
N THR A 19 -6.89 1.43 0.06
CA THR A 19 -6.29 2.32 1.06
C THR A 19 -4.85 2.69 0.68
N ALA A 20 -4.05 1.71 0.26
CA ALA A 20 -2.66 1.93 -0.16
C ALA A 20 -2.56 2.89 -1.35
N ARG A 21 -3.40 2.71 -2.36
CA ARG A 21 -3.48 3.61 -3.53
C ARG A 21 -3.86 5.03 -3.13
N LEU A 22 -4.88 5.19 -2.28
CA LEU A 22 -5.31 6.50 -1.82
C LEU A 22 -4.24 7.20 -0.97
N ALA A 23 -3.53 6.46 -0.12
CA ALA A 23 -2.43 7.01 0.69
C ALA A 23 -1.25 7.46 -0.18
N ALA A 24 -0.85 6.65 -1.16
CA ALA A 24 0.20 7.02 -2.12
C ALA A 24 -0.18 8.28 -2.90
N ALA A 25 -1.41 8.37 -3.41
CA ALA A 25 -1.93 9.56 -4.10
C ALA A 25 -1.96 10.82 -3.21
N ARG A 26 -1.98 10.66 -1.87
CA ARG A 26 -1.92 11.74 -0.88
C ARG A 26 -0.49 12.09 -0.44
N GLY A 27 0.53 11.48 -1.06
CA GLY A 27 1.94 11.79 -0.80
C GLY A 27 2.54 11.05 0.40
N TYR A 28 1.93 9.94 0.84
CA TYR A 28 2.53 9.08 1.85
C TYR A 28 3.58 8.16 1.23
N ALA A 29 4.64 7.86 1.99
CA ALA A 29 5.44 6.66 1.77
C ALA A 29 4.63 5.45 2.29
N VAL A 30 4.27 4.54 1.39
CA VAL A 30 3.38 3.42 1.71
C VAL A 30 4.18 2.12 1.80
N CYS A 31 4.06 1.43 2.93
CA CYS A 31 4.50 0.05 3.09
C CYS A 31 3.27 -0.85 3.21
N ILE A 32 3.24 -1.95 2.46
CA ILE A 32 2.16 -2.95 2.56
C ILE A 32 2.71 -4.31 2.95
N SER A 33 1.92 -5.07 3.72
CA SER A 33 2.19 -6.50 3.94
C SER A 33 1.17 -7.39 3.22
N TYR A 34 1.61 -8.59 2.85
CA TYR A 34 0.81 -9.62 2.20
C TYR A 34 1.20 -11.00 2.73
N ARG A 35 0.30 -11.98 2.60
CA ARG A 35 0.55 -13.35 3.08
C ARG A 35 1.05 -14.30 1.99
N SER A 36 0.40 -14.33 0.82
CA SER A 36 0.65 -15.37 -0.19
C SER A 36 0.67 -14.89 -1.65
N ASP A 37 0.41 -13.60 -1.88
CA ASP A 37 0.18 -13.06 -3.22
C ASP A 37 1.10 -11.86 -3.47
N ARG A 38 2.37 -12.17 -3.75
CA ARG A 38 3.43 -11.17 -3.99
C ARG A 38 3.14 -10.33 -5.22
N GLN A 39 2.67 -10.96 -6.29
CA GLN A 39 2.39 -10.26 -7.54
C GLN A 39 1.27 -9.23 -7.36
N ALA A 40 0.20 -9.57 -6.65
CA ALA A 40 -0.83 -8.58 -6.32
C ALA A 40 -0.28 -7.43 -5.46
N ALA A 41 0.61 -7.71 -4.52
CA ALA A 41 1.24 -6.68 -3.69
C ALA A 41 2.09 -5.70 -4.53
N GLU A 42 2.93 -6.22 -5.42
CA GLU A 42 3.76 -5.40 -6.32
C GLU A 42 2.92 -4.56 -7.28
N ALA A 43 1.72 -5.01 -7.64
CA ALA A 43 0.80 -4.26 -8.49
C ALA A 43 -0.07 -3.23 -7.73
N THR A 44 0.01 -3.15 -6.39
CA THR A 44 -0.86 -2.25 -5.62
C THR A 44 -0.43 -0.79 -5.72
N VAL A 45 0.88 -0.52 -5.56
CA VAL A 45 1.48 0.83 -5.52
C VAL A 45 2.76 0.85 -6.36
N SER A 46 3.02 1.95 -7.04
CA SER A 46 4.16 2.17 -7.95
C SER A 46 5.00 3.36 -7.48
#